data_AF-A0A7C6QJT8-F1
#
_entry.id   AF-A0A7C6QJT8-F1
#
_cell.length_a   1.000
_cell.length_b   1.000
_cell.length_c   1.000
_cell.angle_alpha   90.00
_cell.angle_beta   90.00
_cell.angle_gamma   90.00
#
_symmetry.space_group_name_H-M   'P 1'
#
loop_
_entity.id
_entity.type
_entity.pdbx_description
1 polymer ?
#
loop_
_entity_poly.entity_id
_entity_poly.type
_entity_poly.pdbx_seq_one_letter_code
_entity_poly.pdbx_strand_id
1 'polypeptide(L)'
;MRFGSGRHPLHFLSEQQIGYLPGRHYRDKDGVEIDLLIEKDNILYPIEIKSAASIKRVWAKPFYALDKLDKKRGPGAVICLAGRRQPVADKVTAVPIHYV
;
A
#
# COMPACT_ATOMS: atom_id res chain seq x y z
N MET A 1 2.05 29.11 33.87
CA MET A 1 3.27 28.65 33.17
C MET A 1 2.86 27.99 31.85
N ARG A 2 3.37 28.48 30.72
CA ARG A 2 3.41 27.78 29.40
C ARG A 2 4.45 26.65 29.50
N PHE A 3 4.47 25.54 28.74
CA PHE A 3 4.47 25.26 27.28
C PHE A 3 4.13 23.75 27.11
N GLY A 4 3.75 23.13 25.98
CA GLY A 4 3.62 23.43 24.55
C GLY A 4 3.10 22.13 23.86
N SER A 5 2.16 22.21 22.91
CA SER A 5 2.38 22.14 21.45
C SER A 5 2.55 20.73 20.85
N GLY A 6 1.65 20.32 19.94
CA GLY A 6 1.95 19.26 18.96
C GLY A 6 0.73 18.57 18.37
N ARG A 7 0.44 18.83 17.09
CA ARG A 7 -0.67 18.29 16.28
C ARG A 7 -0.55 16.78 16.05
N HIS A 8 -1.66 16.11 15.73
CA HIS A 8 -1.94 15.34 14.50
C HIS A 8 -3.32 14.64 14.65
N PRO A 9 -4.39 15.04 13.93
CA PRO A 9 -5.62 14.26 13.93
C PRO A 9 -5.47 13.15 12.88
N LEU A 10 -4.93 12.00 13.29
CA LEU A 10 -5.17 10.76 12.56
C LEU A 10 -6.62 10.38 12.86
N HIS A 11 -7.53 10.79 11.99
CA HIS A 11 -8.93 10.37 12.07
C HIS A 11 -9.01 8.85 11.91
N PHE A 12 -9.11 8.21 13.08
CA PHE A 12 -9.74 6.93 13.32
C PHE A 12 -10.97 6.76 12.44
N LEU A 13 -11.07 5.63 11.73
CA LEU A 13 -12.35 4.98 11.50
C LEU A 13 -12.16 3.47 11.65
N SER A 14 -12.83 2.96 12.68
CA SER A 14 -13.10 1.57 12.97
C SER A 14 -13.76 0.87 11.78
N GLU A 15 -13.61 -0.46 11.73
CA GLU A 15 -14.27 -1.36 10.80
C GLU A 15 -15.75 -1.01 10.58
N GLN A 16 -16.07 -0.49 9.39
CA GLN A 16 -17.29 -0.73 8.63
C GLN A 16 -17.26 0.13 7.35
N GLN A 17 -17.80 -0.42 6.26
CA GLN A 17 -17.93 0.15 4.92
C GLN A 17 -16.80 -0.19 3.92
N ILE A 18 -16.90 -1.42 3.40
CA ILE A 18 -16.34 -1.79 2.09
C ILE A 18 -17.09 -0.96 1.03
N GLY A 19 -16.43 0.05 0.48
CA GLY A 19 -16.95 0.91 -0.58
C GLY A 19 -15.86 1.87 -1.04
N TYR A 20 -15.68 1.99 -2.35
CA TYR A 20 -14.71 2.85 -3.04
C TYR A 20 -14.63 4.25 -2.38
N LEU A 21 -13.48 4.60 -1.78
CA LEU A 21 -13.22 5.95 -1.25
C LEU A 21 -12.02 6.56 -1.99
N PRO A 22 -12.18 7.73 -2.64
CA PRO A 22 -11.06 8.48 -3.19
C PRO A 22 -10.13 8.92 -2.04
N GLY A 23 -8.83 8.57 -2.12
CA GLY A 23 -7.82 9.02 -1.15
C GLY A 23 -7.00 7.92 -0.46
N ARG A 24 -7.21 6.63 -0.75
CA ARG A 24 -6.40 5.53 -0.17
C ARG A 24 -5.10 5.25 -0.95
N HIS A 25 -4.38 6.28 -1.39
CA HIS A 25 -3.05 6.13 -1.98
C HIS A 25 -1.99 6.66 -0.99
N TYR A 26 -0.77 6.15 -1.07
CA TYR A 26 0.35 6.69 -0.31
C TYR A 26 1.19 7.57 -1.21
N ARG A 27 1.61 8.73 -0.70
CA ARG A 27 2.65 9.56 -1.29
C ARG A 27 3.51 10.17 -0.21
N ASP A 28 4.83 10.07 -0.34
CA ASP A 28 5.74 10.77 0.55
C ASP A 28 6.41 12.00 -0.05
N LYS A 29 7.17 12.71 0.79
CA LYS A 29 7.92 13.91 0.43
C LYS A 29 9.04 13.65 -0.60
N ASP A 30 9.49 12.40 -0.73
CA ASP A 30 10.51 11.99 -1.68
C ASP A 30 9.87 11.63 -3.05
N GLY A 31 8.54 11.76 -3.16
CA GLY A 31 7.77 11.51 -4.38
C GLY A 31 7.48 10.04 -4.64
N VAL A 32 7.68 9.15 -3.65
CA VAL A 32 7.29 7.74 -3.79
C VAL A 32 5.79 7.64 -3.68
N GLU A 33 5.15 6.97 -4.65
CA GLU A 33 3.71 6.73 -4.70
C GLU A 33 3.41 5.22 -4.61
N ILE A 34 2.31 4.88 -3.94
CA ILE A 34 1.69 3.55 -3.97
C ILE A 34 0.21 3.75 -4.30
N ASP A 35 -0.26 3.11 -5.36
CA ASP A 35 -1.59 3.33 -5.92
C ASP A 35 -2.71 3.13 -4.88
N LEU A 36 -2.59 2.09 -4.06
CA LEU A 36 -3.55 1.76 -3.00
C LEU A 36 -2.85 1.29 -1.72
N LEU A 37 -3.32 1.77 -0.57
CA LEU A 37 -2.84 1.37 0.75
C LEU A 37 -4.02 0.99 1.65
N ILE A 38 -4.04 -0.28 2.09
CA ILE A 38 -5.01 -0.78 3.06
C ILE A 38 -4.35 -0.80 4.43
N GLU A 39 -5.03 -0.27 5.43
CA GLU A 39 -4.64 -0.42 6.82
C GLU A 39 -5.64 -1.31 7.56
N LYS A 40 -5.13 -2.34 8.24
CA LYS A 40 -5.91 -3.21 9.10
C LYS A 40 -5.04 -3.70 10.26
N ASP A 41 -5.55 -3.64 11.48
CA ASP A 41 -4.86 -4.12 12.70
C ASP A 41 -3.45 -3.52 12.86
N ASN A 42 -3.30 -2.23 12.56
CA ASN A 42 -2.02 -1.50 12.55
C ASN A 42 -0.96 -2.06 11.57
N ILE A 43 -1.41 -2.80 10.55
CA ILE A 43 -0.59 -3.32 9.45
C ILE A 43 -0.99 -2.64 8.14
N LEU A 44 0.02 -2.21 7.38
CA LEU A 44 -0.12 -1.56 6.08
C LEU A 44 0.09 -2.58 4.95
N TYR A 45 -0.92 -2.77 4.11
CA TYR A 45 -0.92 -3.70 2.97
C TYR A 45 -0.91 -2.87 1.67
N PRO A 46 0.27 -2.72 1.02
CA PRO A 46 0.39 -1.92 -0.20
C PRO A 46 -0.06 -2.68 -1.44
N ILE A 47 -0.69 -1.97 -2.37
CA ILE A 47 -1.14 -2.48 -3.65
C ILE A 47 -0.70 -1.52 -4.75
N GLU A 48 -0.02 -2.07 -5.77
CA GLU A 48 0.35 -1.38 -7.01
C GLU A 48 -0.50 -1.93 -8.16
N ILE A 49 -0.90 -1.09 -9.11
CA ILE A 49 -1.64 -1.48 -10.30
C ILE A 49 -0.77 -1.23 -11.55
N LYS A 50 -0.64 -2.25 -12.40
CA LYS A 50 0.13 -2.16 -13.65
C LYS A 50 -0.63 -2.81 -14.80
N SER A 51 -0.91 -2.03 -15.84
CA SER A 51 -1.44 -2.52 -17.13
C SER A 51 -0.35 -3.21 -17.96
N ALA A 52 0.29 -4.23 -17.39
CA ALA A 52 1.37 -4.99 -18.02
C ALA A 52 1.28 -6.48 -17.63
N ALA A 53 1.59 -7.37 -18.57
CA ALA A 53 1.64 -8.81 -18.31
C ALA A 53 3.00 -9.27 -17.76
N SER A 54 4.08 -8.59 -18.14
CA SER A 54 5.45 -8.92 -17.75
C SER A 54 5.79 -8.36 -16.37
N ILE A 55 6.02 -9.24 -15.39
CA ILE A 55 6.30 -8.87 -14.01
C ILE A 55 7.73 -8.34 -13.86
N LYS A 56 7.88 -7.21 -13.17
CA LYS A 56 9.19 -6.61 -12.87
C LYS A 56 9.39 -6.47 -11.36
N ARG A 57 10.53 -6.94 -10.86
CA ARG A 57 10.92 -6.79 -9.44
C ARG A 57 10.88 -5.34 -8.94
N VAL A 58 11.12 -4.37 -9.85
CA VAL A 58 11.07 -2.94 -9.56
C VAL A 58 9.71 -2.47 -9.05
N TRP A 59 8.62 -3.16 -9.39
CA TRP A 59 7.26 -2.79 -8.94
C TRP A 59 7.06 -2.93 -7.44
N ALA A 60 7.88 -3.74 -6.76
CA ALA A 60 7.85 -3.84 -5.30
C ALA A 60 8.59 -2.69 -4.60
N LYS A 61 9.39 -1.89 -5.33
CA LYS A 61 10.26 -0.86 -4.72
C LYS A 61 9.50 0.18 -3.89
N PRO A 62 8.35 0.74 -4.35
CA PRO A 62 7.62 1.74 -3.58
C PRO A 62 7.19 1.24 -2.20
N PHE A 63 6.93 -0.07 -2.06
CA PHE A 63 6.39 -0.65 -0.83
C PHE A 63 7.37 -0.54 0.34
N TYR A 64 8.68 -0.55 0.07
CA TYR A 64 9.70 -0.40 1.12
C TYR A 64 9.72 1.00 1.76
N ALA A 65 9.07 2.01 1.15
CA ALA A 65 8.92 3.32 1.78
C ALA A 65 8.08 3.24 3.07
N LEU A 66 7.17 2.27 3.16
CA LEU A 66 6.36 2.04 4.37
C LEU A 66 7.18 1.55 5.56
N ASP A 67 8.37 0.97 5.33
CA ASP A 67 9.26 0.50 6.40
C ASP A 67 9.85 1.68 7.22
N LYS A 68 9.69 2.92 6.74
CA LYS A 68 10.06 4.15 7.45
C LYS A 68 8.97 4.64 8.42
N LEU A 69 7.77 4.08 8.38
CA LEU A 69 6.62 4.51 9.19
C LEU A 69 6.56 3.74 10.51
N ASP A 70 5.88 4.30 11.51
CA ASP A 70 5.62 3.64 12.80
C ASP A 70 4.45 2.64 12.71
N LYS A 71 4.41 1.85 11.63
CA LYS A 71 3.44 0.78 11.39
C LYS A 71 4.12 -0.38 10.67
N LYS A 72 3.61 -1.59 10.89
CA LYS A 72 4.18 -2.77 10.23
C LYS A 72 3.75 -2.83 8.77
N ARG A 73 4.69 -3.07 7.87
CA ARG A 73 4.36 -3.45 6.49
C ARG A 73 3.95 -4.93 6.42
N GLY A 74 2.74 -5.18 5.93
CA GLY A 74 2.22 -6.49 5.57
C GLY A 74 2.64 -6.94 4.18
N PRO A 75 2.16 -8.11 3.70
CA PRO A 75 2.34 -8.52 2.32
C PRO A 75 1.79 -7.50 1.33
N GLY A 76 2.49 -7.32 0.22
CA GLY A 76 2.09 -6.42 -0.87
C GLY A 76 1.54 -7.17 -2.08
N ALA A 77 0.69 -6.51 -2.86
CA ALA A 77 0.18 -7.04 -4.11
C ALA A 77 0.49 -6.12 -5.29
N VAL A 78 0.81 -6.70 -6.45
CA VAL A 78 0.83 -5.98 -7.73
C VAL A 78 -0.30 -6.53 -8.59
N ILE A 79 -1.38 -5.77 -8.75
CA ILE A 79 -2.48 -6.14 -9.64
C ILE A 79 -2.05 -5.87 -11.07
N CYS A 80 -2.04 -6.89 -11.92
CA CYS A 80 -1.53 -6.77 -13.28
C CYS A 80 -2.14 -7.77 -14.27
N LEU A 81 -1.71 -7.73 -15.54
CA LEU A 81 -2.22 -8.60 -16.61
C LEU A 81 -1.46 -9.93 -16.71
N ALA A 82 -0.68 -10.31 -15.68
CA ALA A 82 0.01 -11.59 -15.68
C ALA A 82 -1.00 -12.74 -15.77
N GLY A 83 -0.67 -13.81 -16.51
CA GLY A 83 -1.61 -14.93 -16.68
C GLY A 83 -1.81 -15.82 -15.44
N ARG A 84 -0.98 -15.66 -14.42
CA ARG A 84 -1.07 -16.40 -13.14
C ARG A 84 -0.38 -15.65 -12.01
N ARG A 85 -0.75 -15.98 -10.77
CA ARG A 85 -0.11 -15.46 -9.56
C ARG A 85 1.37 -15.86 -9.50
N GLN A 86 2.25 -14.90 -9.25
CA GLN A 86 3.71 -15.09 -9.26
C GLN A 86 4.39 -14.18 -8.22
N PRO A 87 5.51 -14.59 -7.60
CA PRO A 87 6.27 -13.74 -6.70
C PRO A 87 6.95 -12.59 -7.46
N VAL A 88 6.92 -11.38 -6.90
CA VAL A 88 7.63 -10.19 -7.40
C VAL A 88 8.91 -9.95 -6.59
N ALA A 89 8.79 -10.04 -5.27
CA ALA A 89 9.83 -9.85 -4.26
C ALA A 89 9.42 -10.57 -2.96
N ASP A 90 10.24 -10.49 -1.92
CA ASP A 90 9.86 -11.03 -0.61
C ASP A 90 8.55 -10.42 -0.12
N LYS A 91 7.58 -11.29 0.21
CA LYS A 91 6.21 -10.93 0.62
C LYS A 91 5.44 -10.04 -0.37
N VAL A 92 5.85 -9.99 -1.64
CA VAL A 92 5.13 -9.24 -2.69
C VAL A 92 4.74 -10.17 -3.83
N THR A 93 3.45 -10.18 -4.15
CA THR A 93 2.88 -11.10 -5.14
C THR A 93 2.21 -10.35 -6.28
N ALA A 94 2.49 -10.73 -7.51
CA ALA A 94 1.73 -10.31 -8.68
C ALA A 94 0.42 -11.10 -8.70
N VAL A 95 -0.70 -10.39 -8.73
CA VAL A 95 -2.05 -10.96 -8.75
C VAL A 95 -2.68 -10.58 -10.10
N PRO A 96 -3.09 -11.57 -10.91
CA PRO A 96 -3.82 -11.29 -12.13
C PRO A 96 -5.10 -10.50 -11.86
N ILE A 97 -5.39 -9.48 -12.67
CA ILE A 97 -6.60 -8.65 -12.51
C ILE A 97 -7.89 -9.50 -12.55
N HIS A 98 -7.90 -10.59 -13.32
CA HIS A 98 -9.05 -11.49 -13.41
C HIS A 98 -9.27 -12.37 -12.17
N TYR A 99 -8.53 -12.15 -11.08
CA TYR A 99 -8.77 -12.77 -9.77
C TYR A 99 -9.46 -11.83 -8.77
N VAL A 100 -9.68 -10.57 -9.14
CA VAL A 100 -10.21 -9.51 -8.26
C VAL A 100 -11.57 -9.05 -8.75
#